data_AF-A0A915LT94-F1
#
_entry.id   AF-A0A915LT94-F1
#
_cell.length_a   1.000
_cell.length_b   1.000
_cell.length_c   1.000
_cell.angle_alpha   90.00
_cell.angle_beta   90.00
_cell.angle_gamma   90.00
#
_symmetry.space_group_name_H-M   'P 1'
#
loop_
_entity.id
_entity.type
_entity.pdbx_description
1 polymer ?
#
loop_
_entity_poly.entity_id
_entity_poly.type
_entity_poly.pdbx_seq_one_letter_code
_entity_poly.pdbx_strand_id
1 'polypeptide(L)'
;MPKILETILSTTPTIGSYLSSVVIFAAAGGVMIGGMVVRQMNLQVGGMLKMILICHLVALVLITCLLVQCPSREFVGITLGYDRQKPKPGVTPSLIAQCNSQCHCTNKWNPVCDKSTGTKL
;
A
#
# COMPACT_ATOMS: atom_id res chain seq x y z
N MET A 1 -12.49 4.45 -6.87
CA MET A 1 -11.85 4.09 -5.60
C MET A 1 -10.30 3.96 -5.65
N PRO A 2 -9.52 4.77 -6.40
CA PRO A 2 -8.05 4.68 -6.34
C PRO A 2 -7.44 5.43 -5.14
N LYS A 3 -8.13 6.47 -4.63
CA LYS A 3 -7.69 7.27 -3.47
C LYS A 3 -7.53 6.49 -2.16
N ILE A 4 -8.32 5.43 -1.97
CA ILE A 4 -8.27 4.60 -0.76
C ILE A 4 -7.03 3.69 -0.79
N LEU A 5 -6.63 3.23 -1.98
CA LEU A 5 -5.45 2.39 -2.17
C LEU A 5 -4.15 3.17 -1.98
N GLU A 6 -4.13 4.46 -2.36
CA GLU A 6 -3.01 5.36 -2.08
C GLU A 6 -2.78 5.55 -0.57
N THR A 7 -3.85 5.77 0.21
CA THR A 7 -3.77 5.97 1.66
C THR A 7 -3.39 4.70 2.42
N ILE A 8 -3.88 3.54 2.00
CA ILE A 8 -3.65 2.28 2.72
C ILE A 8 -2.30 1.63 2.35
N LEU A 9 -1.84 1.76 1.10
CA LEU A 9 -0.58 1.13 0.65
C LEU A 9 0.60 2.10 0.54
N SER A 10 0.42 3.39 0.84
CA SER A 10 1.45 4.43 0.63
C SER A 10 2.07 4.37 -0.77
N THR A 11 1.28 3.95 -1.76
CA THR A 11 1.74 3.76 -3.14
C THR A 11 1.57 5.05 -3.94
N THR A 12 2.40 5.21 -4.97
CA THR A 12 2.30 6.37 -5.86
C THR A 12 1.02 6.25 -6.71
N PRO A 13 0.31 7.34 -7.05
CA PRO A 13 -0.97 7.33 -7.78
C PRO A 13 -1.01 6.43 -9.03
N THR A 14 0.11 6.37 -9.75
CA THR A 14 0.28 5.53 -10.94
C THR A 14 0.28 4.05 -10.61
N ILE A 15 0.99 3.64 -9.56
CA ILE A 15 1.07 2.24 -9.10
C ILE A 15 -0.28 1.81 -8.52
N GLY A 16 -0.93 2.68 -7.73
CA GLY A 16 -2.25 2.39 -7.16
C GLY A 16 -3.33 2.18 -8.25
N SER A 17 -3.29 2.97 -9.32
CA SER A 17 -4.21 2.82 -10.45
C SER A 17 -3.97 1.50 -11.21
N TYR A 18 -2.71 1.14 -11.45
CA TYR A 18 -2.35 -0.12 -12.10
C TYR A 18 -2.79 -1.34 -11.27
N LEU A 19 -2.46 -1.36 -9.98
CA LEU A 19 -2.88 -2.42 -9.06
C LEU A 19 -4.40 -2.59 -9.03
N SER A 20 -5.15 -1.48 -8.99
CA SER A 20 -6.61 -1.53 -9.03
C SER A 20 -7.14 -2.23 -10.28
N SER A 21 -6.55 -1.95 -11.44
CA SER A 21 -6.97 -2.59 -12.69
C SER A 21 -6.69 -4.10 -12.69
N VAL A 22 -5.50 -4.51 -12.23
CA VAL A 22 -5.11 -5.93 -12.15
C VAL A 22 -6.02 -6.70 -11.19
N VAL A 23 -6.35 -6.12 -10.03
CA VAL A 23 -7.26 -6.74 -9.06
C VAL A 23 -8.64 -6.99 -9.65
N ILE A 24 -9.17 -6.07 -10.46
CA ILE A 24 -10.47 -6.24 -11.12
C ILE A 24 -10.44 -7.44 -12.08
N PHE A 25 -9.42 -7.54 -12.93
CA PHE A 25 -9.29 -8.67 -13.85
C PHE A 25 -9.08 -10.00 -13.12
N ALA A 26 -8.26 -10.01 -12.07
CA ALA A 26 -8.05 -11.17 -11.23
C ALA A 26 -9.34 -11.62 -10.54
N ALA A 27 -10.14 -10.68 -10.03
CA ALA A 27 -11.43 -10.97 -9.43
C ALA A 27 -12.42 -11.55 -10.45
N ALA A 28 -12.55 -10.94 -11.63
CA ALA A 28 -13.40 -11.44 -12.70
C ALA A 28 -13.02 -12.86 -13.14
N GLY A 29 -11.71 -13.11 -13.32
CA GLY A 29 -11.18 -14.43 -13.65
C GLY A 29 -11.48 -15.46 -12.55
N GLY A 30 -11.26 -15.09 -11.28
CA GLY A 30 -11.56 -15.95 -10.14
C GLY A 30 -13.03 -16.37 -10.04
N VAL A 31 -13.96 -15.45 -10.32
CA VAL A 31 -15.40 -15.74 -10.34
C VAL A 31 -15.76 -16.68 -11.49
N MET A 32 -15.24 -16.43 -12.71
CA MET A 32 -15.47 -17.34 -13.85
C MET A 32 -14.96 -18.75 -13.56
N ILE A 33 -13.71 -18.86 -13.09
CA ILE A 33 -13.08 -20.16 -12.80
C ILE A 33 -13.83 -20.86 -11.67
N GLY A 34 -14.19 -20.15 -10.59
CA GLY A 34 -14.97 -20.71 -9.49
C GLY A 34 -16.31 -21.28 -9.95
N GLY A 35 -17.03 -20.54 -10.80
CA GLY A 35 -18.29 -21.00 -11.39
C GLY A 35 -18.11 -22.23 -12.30
N MET A 36 -17.04 -22.26 -13.11
CA MET A 36 -16.71 -23.42 -13.94
C MET A 36 -16.40 -24.66 -13.09
N VAL A 37 -15.61 -24.53 -12.03
CA VAL A 37 -15.25 -25.64 -11.13
C VAL A 37 -16.50 -26.23 -10.46
N VAL A 38 -17.41 -25.38 -9.99
CA VAL A 38 -18.70 -25.83 -9.40
C VAL A 38 -19.52 -26.60 -10.43
N ARG A 39 -19.62 -26.08 -11.66
CA ARG A 39 -20.37 -26.72 -12.74
C ARG A 39 -19.74 -28.03 -13.20
N GLN A 40 -18.41 -28.11 -13.29
CA GLN A 40 -17.71 -29.27 -13.82
C GLN A 40 -17.68 -30.44 -12.83
N MET A 41 -17.58 -30.16 -11.53
CA MET A 41 -17.53 -31.20 -10.48
C MET A 41 -18.90 -31.63 -9.95
N ASN A 42 -20.01 -31.06 -10.45
CA ASN A 42 -21.39 -31.38 -10.02
C ASN A 42 -21.55 -31.43 -8.49
N LEU A 43 -20.92 -30.46 -7.81
CA LEU A 43 -20.86 -30.43 -6.36
C LEU A 43 -22.26 -30.22 -5.76
N GLN A 44 -22.70 -31.18 -4.95
CA GLN A 44 -23.87 -31.01 -4.09
C GLN A 44 -23.62 -29.92 -3.04
N VAL A 45 -24.67 -29.51 -2.32
CA VAL A 45 -24.64 -28.43 -1.31
C VAL A 45 -23.48 -28.57 -0.32
N GLY A 46 -23.17 -29.79 0.13
CA GLY A 46 -22.03 -30.06 1.03
C GLY A 46 -20.66 -29.80 0.40
N GLY A 47 -20.50 -30.04 -0.90
CA GLY A 47 -19.28 -29.77 -1.64
C GLY A 47 -19.02 -28.27 -1.85
N MET A 48 -20.09 -27.50 -2.11
CA MET A 48 -20.00 -26.03 -2.19
C MET A 48 -19.59 -25.43 -0.84
N LEU A 49 -20.17 -25.91 0.26
CA LEU A 49 -19.81 -25.43 1.60
C LEU A 49 -18.33 -25.69 1.93
N LYS A 50 -17.80 -26.89 1.59
CA LYS A 50 -16.38 -27.20 1.74
C LYS A 50 -15.50 -26.24 0.95
N MET A 51 -15.86 -25.92 -0.30
CA MET A 51 -15.10 -24.98 -1.12
C MET A 51 -15.07 -23.57 -0.52
N ILE A 52 -16.20 -23.09 -0.01
CA ILE A 52 -16.31 -21.77 0.64
C ILE A 52 -15.44 -21.72 1.90
N LEU A 53 -15.46 -22.77 2.72
CA LEU A 53 -14.64 -22.87 3.93
C LEU A 53 -13.15 -22.87 3.59
N ILE A 54 -12.73 -23.63 2.57
CA ILE A 54 -11.33 -23.64 2.11
C ILE A 54 -10.92 -22.25 1.61
N CYS A 55 -11.76 -21.60 0.81
CA CYS A 55 -11.50 -20.25 0.29
C CYS A 55 -11.35 -19.23 1.42
N HIS A 56 -12.21 -19.29 2.44
CA HIS A 56 -12.12 -18.43 3.63
C HIS A 56 -10.83 -18.67 4.43
N LEU A 57 -10.43 -19.93 4.63
CA LEU A 57 -9.18 -20.25 5.31
C LEU A 57 -7.97 -19.69 4.56
N VAL A 58 -7.93 -19.84 3.23
CA VAL A 58 -6.87 -19.26 2.40
C VAL A 58 -6.86 -17.73 2.51
N ALA A 59 -8.02 -17.09 2.47
CA ALA A 59 -8.12 -15.63 2.64
C ALA A 59 -7.59 -15.17 4.00
N LEU A 60 -7.94 -15.86 5.10
CA LEU A 60 -7.42 -15.56 6.43
C LEU A 60 -5.89 -15.66 6.49
N VAL A 61 -5.31 -16.70 5.88
CA VAL A 61 -3.84 -16.84 5.79
C VAL A 61 -3.23 -15.70 4.97
N LEU A 62 -3.79 -15.35 3.81
CA LEU A 62 -3.28 -14.26 2.98
C LEU A 62 -3.36 -12.89 3.67
N ILE A 63 -4.38 -12.66 4.51
CA ILE A 63 -4.48 -11.45 5.31
C ILE A 63 -3.30 -11.33 6.29
N THR A 64 -2.79 -12.46 6.83
CA THR A 64 -1.60 -12.42 7.69
C THR A 64 -0.34 -11.94 6.96
N CYS A 65 -0.25 -12.13 5.63
CA CYS A 65 0.85 -11.57 4.84
C CYS A 65 0.86 -10.03 4.85
N LEU A 66 -0.29 -9.39 5.06
CA LEU A 66 -0.35 -7.94 5.24
C LEU A 66 0.29 -7.52 6.56
N LEU A 67 0.34 -8.37 7.59
CA LEU A 67 1.00 -8.06 8.86
C LEU A 67 2.53 -8.08 8.74
N VAL A 68 3.08 -8.70 7.70
CA VAL A 68 4.53 -8.73 7.40
C VAL A 68 4.97 -7.43 6.69
N GLN A 69 4.34 -6.30 7.01
CA GLN A 69 4.57 -5.03 6.33
C GLN A 69 6.01 -4.53 6.52
N CYS A 70 6.58 -4.15 5.36
CA CYS A 70 7.88 -3.54 5.12
C CYS A 70 8.23 -2.42 6.12
N PRO A 71 9.52 -2.19 6.46
CA PRO A 71 9.92 -1.07 7.30
C PRO A 71 9.34 0.26 6.82
N SER A 72 8.88 1.06 7.78
CA SER A 72 8.30 2.39 7.58
C SER A 72 9.16 3.23 6.64
N ARG A 73 8.56 3.77 5.58
CA ARG A 73 9.24 4.68 4.66
C ARG A 73 9.60 5.97 5.42
N GLU A 74 10.89 6.30 5.50
CA GLU A 74 11.36 7.51 6.18
C GLU A 74 11.25 8.71 5.23
N PHE A 75 10.55 9.76 5.67
CA PHE A 75 10.41 11.03 4.97
C PHE A 75 11.24 12.11 5.65
N VAL A 76 12.07 12.83 4.90
CA VAL A 76 12.91 13.91 5.44
C VAL A 76 12.03 15.12 5.77
N GLY A 77 12.24 15.74 6.93
CA GLY A 77 11.40 16.83 7.44
C GLY A 77 10.10 16.40 8.13
N ILE A 78 9.76 15.10 8.13
CA ILE A 78 8.55 14.55 8.80
C ILE A 78 8.91 13.39 9.73
N THR A 79 9.64 12.39 9.25
CA THR A 79 10.05 11.19 10.02
C THR A 79 11.55 11.19 10.33
N LEU A 80 12.34 11.85 9.48
CA LEU A 80 13.79 12.04 9.62
C LEU A 80 14.09 13.55 9.63
N GLY A 81 15.00 14.03 10.49
CA GLY A 81 15.50 15.40 10.43
C GLY A 81 16.34 15.66 9.17
N TYR A 82 16.54 16.93 8.81
CA TYR A 82 17.43 17.32 7.71
C TYR A 82 18.89 16.93 7.95
N ASP A 83 19.26 16.68 9.21
CA ASP A 83 20.53 16.11 9.66
C ASP A 83 20.60 14.58 9.58
N ARG A 84 19.56 13.94 9.00
CA ARG A 84 19.37 12.49 8.92
C ARG A 84 19.24 11.79 10.28
N GLN A 85 18.94 12.53 11.34
CA GLN A 85 18.68 11.95 12.66
C GLN A 85 17.18 11.85 12.93
N LYS A 86 16.76 10.83 13.68
CA LYS A 86 15.35 10.73 14.10
C LYS A 86 15.04 11.87 15.07
N PRO A 87 13.98 12.66 14.86
CA PRO A 87 13.61 13.74 15.77
C PRO A 87 13.45 13.20 17.19
N LYS A 88 13.96 13.95 18.18
CA LYS A 88 13.75 13.61 19.59
C LYS A 88 12.25 13.64 19.92
N PRO A 89 11.76 12.78 20.82
CA PRO A 89 10.37 12.81 21.25
C PRO A 89 9.98 14.20 21.75
N GLY A 90 8.91 14.78 21.20
CA GLY A 90 8.42 16.12 21.57
C GLY A 90 8.90 17.27 20.69
N VAL A 91 9.79 17.04 19.71
CA VAL A 91 10.17 18.05 18.71
C VAL A 91 9.27 17.89 17.48
N THR A 92 8.53 18.95 17.12
CA THR A 92 7.75 18.97 15.88
C THR A 92 8.70 19.03 14.67
N PRO A 93 8.60 18.09 13.72
CA PRO A 93 9.36 18.16 12.48
C PRO A 93 9.02 19.45 11.73
N SER A 94 10.03 20.20 11.30
CA SER A 94 9.86 21.41 10.49
C SER A 94 10.31 21.14 9.06
N LEU A 95 9.50 21.56 8.08
CA LEU A 95 9.87 21.55 6.67
C LEU A 95 10.85 22.69 6.33
N ILE A 96 11.00 23.69 7.20
CA ILE A 96 11.96 24.79 7.06
C ILE A 96 13.20 24.48 7.90
N ALA A 97 14.37 24.54 7.27
CA ALA A 97 15.69 24.41 7.87
C ALA A 97 16.64 25.47 7.30
N GLN A 98 17.83 25.58 7.90
CA GLN A 98 18.81 26.57 7.47
C GLN A 98 19.30 26.32 6.03
N CYS A 99 19.40 25.05 5.61
CA CYS A 99 19.88 24.70 4.27
C CYS A 99 18.89 25.07 3.15
N ASN A 100 17.58 25.06 3.41
CA ASN A 100 16.54 25.42 2.44
C ASN A 100 15.89 26.78 2.75
N SER A 101 16.43 27.55 3.69
CA SER A 101 15.93 28.88 4.08
C SER A 101 15.98 29.92 2.94
N GLN A 102 16.92 29.75 2.00
CA GLN A 102 17.08 30.61 0.82
C GLN A 102 16.31 30.08 -0.40
N CYS A 103 15.75 28.88 -0.29
CA CYS A 103 14.79 28.39 -1.26
C CYS A 103 13.44 28.96 -0.81
N HIS A 104 12.67 29.57 -1.71
CA HIS A 104 11.33 30.11 -1.43
C HIS A 104 10.31 28.97 -1.18
N CYS A 105 10.61 28.08 -0.24
CA CYS A 105 9.86 26.90 0.10
C CYS A 105 8.58 27.29 0.84
N THR A 106 7.48 26.63 0.49
CA THR A 106 6.21 26.78 1.21
C THR A 106 6.22 25.83 2.41
N ASN A 107 5.58 26.21 3.52
CA ASN A 107 5.33 25.32 4.67
C ASN A 107 4.37 24.14 4.36
N LYS A 108 4.06 23.89 3.09
CA LYS A 108 3.20 22.80 2.62
C LYS A 108 4.09 21.67 2.13
N TRP A 109 3.84 20.47 2.65
CA TRP A 109 4.52 19.28 2.20
C TRP A 109 4.25 18.99 0.72
N ASN A 110 5.31 18.75 -0.03
CA ASN A 110 5.25 18.37 -1.44
C ASN A 110 6.26 17.25 -1.69
N PRO A 111 5.83 16.00 -1.92
CA PRO A 111 6.73 14.87 -2.09
C PRO A 111 7.54 15.00 -3.38
N VAL A 112 8.84 15.25 -3.26
CA VAL A 112 9.79 15.24 -4.39
C VAL A 112 10.85 14.17 -4.16
N CYS A 113 11.09 13.32 -5.15
CA CYS A 113 12.13 12.30 -5.05
C CYS A 113 13.49 12.89 -5.40
N ASP A 114 14.46 12.79 -4.50
CA ASP A 114 15.86 13.02 -4.83
C ASP A 114 16.35 11.86 -5.72
N LYS A 115 16.71 12.19 -6.97
CA LYS A 115 17.17 11.22 -7.97
C LYS A 115 18.51 10.55 -7.58
N SER A 116 19.29 11.15 -6.69
CA SER A 116 20.63 10.67 -6.32
C SER A 116 20.61 9.73 -5.10
N THR A 117 19.72 9.99 -4.13
CA THR A 117 19.63 9.22 -2.89
C THR A 117 18.40 8.33 -2.79
N GLY A 118 17.45 8.43 -3.74
CA GLY A 118 16.20 7.67 -3.72
C GLY A 118 15.26 8.06 -2.57
N THR A 119 15.58 9.12 -1.85
CA THR A 119 14.83 9.58 -0.68
C THR A 119 13.69 10.50 -1.13
N LYS A 120 12.49 10.34 -0.55
CA LYS A 120 11.37 11.27 -0.74
C LYS A 120 11.53 12.44 0.24
N LEU A 121 11.79 13.62 -0.33
CA LEU A 121 11.83 14.94 0.31
C LEU A 121 10.40 15.50 0.40
#